data_AF-A0A078FEK2-F1
#
_entry.id   AF-A0A078FEK2-F1
#
_cell.length_a   1.000
_cell.length_b   1.000
_cell.length_c   1.000
_cell.angle_alpha   90.00
_cell.angle_beta   90.00
_cell.angle_gamma   90.00
#
_symmetry.space_group_name_H-M   'P 1'
#
loop_
_entity.id
_entity.type
_entity.pdbx_description
1 polymer ?
#
loop_
_entity_poly.entity_id
_entity_poly.type
_entity_poly.pdbx_seq_one_letter_code
_entity_poly.pdbx_strand_id
1 'polypeptide(L)'
;MAALPLRKDNKMHWWFTHKKLVDNYIKDAKSLMASEDQNDAASAIHILDAALTISPRSEIALELKARALLFLRRYKDVANMLQDYIPSLKLAAKDEEGSVSSDGSYSSSSSSSSSSQLSRKLLSPNRDSSSASTPFTCLSLSDLKEKVMAGICRNGDKEKQQWRYAVLGQACCHLGLMEDALVLLQTGKRLATAEFRRQSICWSDDSFCVLLSDSESSSSAYSPPRKLPECETVSRLLAHTKVLLRRRAAAFAAFDAGHYSESIRHFSKILDGRRRPAPQGFLADCYMHRAAAYRSAGKIAEAIADCNKTLALEPSCINALETRAALLETVRCLPDSLHDLEHLKILYNTILRDRKLPGPPWKRHNVKYREIPGKLCVLTTKSKFLKAKIANGEIGNVDWYGLIGVRRGCSRSELDRANVVLTLRHKPDKALLFIDRCDFTDQKEVIAVKDRASMASLLLYRLIQRGYSVLTATIAEEEKRKTTMVLTQKSTKVVEEHEPVEKPGSVKINGFSDIKPGNSSAYQGVFCRDLAAVGSLLSRTGFNQPIPMKYEALSC
;
A
#
# COMPACT_ATOMS: atom_id res chain seq x y z
N MET A 1 14.04 -73.00 -8.24
CA MET A 1 14.10 -72.50 -9.63
C MET A 1 14.93 -71.23 -9.67
N ALA A 2 15.49 -70.87 -10.83
CA ALA A 2 16.52 -69.83 -10.95
C ALA A 2 16.00 -68.39 -10.83
N ALA A 3 16.87 -67.47 -10.41
CA ALA A 3 16.60 -66.04 -10.46
C ALA A 3 16.67 -65.53 -11.91
N LEU A 4 15.59 -64.93 -12.41
CA LEU A 4 15.55 -64.30 -13.72
C LEU A 4 16.13 -62.87 -13.66
N PRO A 5 17.17 -62.54 -14.45
CA PRO A 5 17.71 -61.19 -14.49
C PRO A 5 16.78 -60.25 -15.27
N LEU A 6 16.07 -59.37 -14.56
CA LEU A 6 15.19 -58.37 -15.15
C LEU A 6 16.00 -57.36 -16.00
N ARG A 7 15.83 -57.46 -17.34
CA ARG A 7 16.59 -56.74 -18.37
C ARG A 7 16.75 -55.24 -18.08
N LYS A 8 17.97 -54.73 -18.25
CA LYS A 8 18.25 -53.28 -18.30
C LYS A 8 17.58 -52.61 -19.51
N ASP A 9 17.40 -53.35 -20.59
CA ASP A 9 16.91 -52.87 -21.89
C ASP A 9 15.45 -52.40 -21.84
N ASN A 10 14.60 -53.09 -21.06
CA ASN A 10 13.20 -52.71 -20.86
C ASN A 10 13.10 -51.33 -20.20
N LYS A 11 14.03 -50.96 -19.31
CA LYS A 11 14.07 -49.61 -18.73
C LYS A 11 14.42 -48.58 -19.80
N MET A 12 15.40 -48.83 -20.66
CA MET A 12 15.77 -47.89 -21.73
C MET A 12 14.60 -47.64 -22.69
N HIS A 13 13.93 -48.69 -23.16
CA HIS A 13 12.73 -48.54 -24.00
C HIS A 13 11.62 -47.76 -23.29
N TRP A 14 11.36 -48.04 -22.01
CA TRP A 14 10.36 -47.33 -21.20
C TRP A 14 10.71 -45.84 -21.04
N TRP A 15 11.97 -45.48 -20.78
CA TRP A 15 12.41 -44.08 -20.72
C TRP A 15 12.27 -43.39 -22.08
N PHE A 16 12.60 -44.06 -23.19
CA PHE A 16 12.45 -43.50 -24.54
C PHE A 16 10.99 -43.29 -24.97
N THR A 17 10.06 -44.19 -24.61
CA THR A 17 8.63 -43.99 -24.92
C THR A 17 8.04 -42.86 -24.10
N HIS A 18 8.30 -42.80 -22.79
CA HIS A 18 7.82 -41.71 -21.93
C HIS A 18 8.41 -40.36 -22.31
N LYS A 19 9.69 -40.32 -22.72
CA LYS A 19 10.29 -39.10 -23.28
C LYS A 19 9.59 -38.66 -24.56
N LYS A 20 9.38 -39.55 -25.55
CA LYS A 20 8.66 -39.22 -26.79
C LYS A 20 7.22 -38.76 -26.54
N LEU A 21 6.55 -39.34 -25.55
CA LEU A 21 5.19 -38.96 -25.14
C LEU A 21 5.16 -37.54 -24.55
N VAL A 22 6.08 -37.22 -23.63
CA VAL A 22 6.25 -35.87 -23.07
C VAL A 22 6.66 -34.86 -24.15
N ASP A 23 7.56 -35.24 -25.08
CA ASP A 23 7.97 -34.39 -26.20
C ASP A 23 6.81 -34.12 -27.18
N ASN A 24 5.81 -35.02 -27.27
CA ASN A 24 4.58 -34.79 -28.03
C ASN A 24 3.62 -33.87 -27.27
N TYR A 25 3.31 -34.13 -26.00
CA TYR A 25 2.49 -33.22 -25.18
C TYR A 25 3.05 -31.79 -25.13
N ILE A 26 4.38 -31.62 -25.17
CA ILE A 26 5.05 -30.32 -25.28
C ILE A 26 4.88 -29.65 -26.67
N LYS A 27 4.65 -30.40 -27.75
CA LYS A 27 4.27 -29.84 -29.06
C LYS A 27 2.79 -29.46 -29.08
N ASP A 28 1.92 -30.34 -28.59
CA ASP A 28 0.46 -30.13 -28.58
C ASP A 28 0.10 -28.92 -27.70
N ALA A 29 0.77 -28.76 -26.55
CA ALA A 29 0.65 -27.57 -25.72
C ALA A 29 1.25 -26.30 -26.36
N LYS A 30 2.18 -26.41 -27.34
CA LYS A 30 2.72 -25.26 -28.08
C LYS A 30 1.80 -24.81 -29.21
N SER A 31 1.14 -25.73 -29.92
CA SER A 31 0.14 -25.36 -30.93
C SER A 31 -1.09 -24.72 -30.29
N LEU A 32 -1.58 -25.28 -29.17
CA LEU A 32 -2.68 -24.69 -28.38
C LEU A 32 -2.30 -23.35 -27.72
N MET A 33 -1.02 -23.10 -27.44
CA MET A 33 -0.56 -21.77 -27.00
C MET A 33 -0.30 -20.79 -28.16
N ALA A 34 -0.43 -21.21 -29.42
CA ALA A 34 -0.22 -20.38 -30.61
C ALA A 34 -1.52 -19.85 -31.24
N SER A 35 -2.69 -20.34 -30.84
CA SER A 35 -4.00 -19.75 -31.19
C SER A 35 -4.34 -18.49 -30.38
N GLU A 36 -3.60 -18.23 -29.29
CA GLU A 36 -3.87 -17.17 -28.29
C GLU A 36 -5.28 -17.23 -27.65
N ASP A 37 -6.00 -18.35 -27.78
CA ASP A 37 -7.32 -18.52 -27.21
C ASP A 37 -7.30 -18.94 -25.72
N GLN A 38 -8.24 -18.42 -24.92
CA GLN A 38 -8.29 -18.72 -23.48
C GLN A 38 -8.69 -20.17 -23.19
N ASN A 39 -9.53 -20.77 -24.03
CA ASN A 39 -9.93 -22.18 -23.89
C ASN A 39 -8.78 -23.13 -24.27
N ASP A 40 -8.01 -22.77 -25.31
CA ASP A 40 -6.85 -23.54 -25.76
C ASP A 40 -5.71 -23.43 -24.75
N ALA A 41 -5.44 -22.24 -24.20
CA ALA A 41 -4.48 -22.06 -23.12
C ALA A 41 -4.86 -22.83 -21.84
N ALA A 42 -6.16 -22.96 -21.53
CA ALA A 42 -6.63 -23.81 -20.44
C ALA A 42 -6.44 -25.31 -20.72
N SER A 43 -6.69 -25.74 -21.97
CA SER A 43 -6.49 -27.11 -22.42
C SER A 43 -5.00 -27.50 -22.47
N ALA A 44 -4.14 -26.57 -22.88
CA ALA A 44 -2.69 -26.70 -22.85
C ALA A 44 -2.17 -26.94 -21.42
N ILE A 45 -2.72 -26.26 -20.41
CA ILE A 45 -2.35 -26.51 -19.00
C ILE A 45 -2.68 -27.96 -18.59
N HIS A 46 -3.84 -28.50 -18.98
CA HIS A 46 -4.21 -29.88 -18.68
C HIS A 46 -3.26 -30.90 -19.33
N ILE A 47 -2.87 -30.66 -20.59
CA ILE A 47 -1.88 -31.48 -21.32
C ILE A 47 -0.49 -31.38 -20.68
N LEU A 48 -0.09 -30.18 -20.24
CA LEU A 48 1.17 -29.96 -19.53
C LEU A 48 1.18 -30.61 -18.15
N ASP A 49 0.05 -30.66 -17.45
CA ASP A 49 -0.07 -31.40 -16.18
C ASP A 49 0.04 -32.92 -16.39
N ALA A 50 -0.54 -33.47 -17.46
CA ALA A 50 -0.31 -34.85 -17.87
C ALA A 50 1.15 -35.14 -18.27
N ALA A 51 1.87 -34.15 -18.82
CA ALA A 51 3.30 -34.26 -19.10
C ALA A 51 4.17 -34.17 -17.82
N LEU A 52 3.75 -33.37 -16.83
CA LEU A 52 4.50 -33.15 -15.59
C LEU A 52 4.33 -34.27 -14.56
N THR A 53 3.22 -35.03 -14.58
CA THR A 53 3.11 -36.28 -13.78
C THR A 53 4.09 -37.34 -14.27
N ILE A 54 4.35 -37.41 -15.59
CA ILE A 54 5.35 -38.29 -16.20
C ILE A 54 6.78 -37.77 -15.98
N SER A 55 7.01 -36.46 -16.13
CA SER A 55 8.33 -35.84 -16.06
C SER A 55 8.32 -34.54 -15.23
N PRO A 56 8.32 -34.64 -13.89
CA PRO A 56 8.19 -33.48 -12.99
C PRO A 56 9.42 -32.55 -12.99
N ARG A 57 10.51 -32.93 -13.67
CA ARG A 57 11.74 -32.12 -13.85
C ARG A 57 11.84 -31.50 -15.25
N SER A 58 10.78 -31.53 -16.05
CA SER A 58 10.76 -30.94 -17.40
C SER A 58 10.67 -29.41 -17.33
N GLU A 59 11.81 -28.73 -17.40
CA GLU A 59 11.90 -27.26 -17.41
C GLU A 59 11.03 -26.61 -18.50
N ILE A 60 10.94 -27.23 -19.68
CA ILE A 60 10.16 -26.71 -20.82
C ILE A 60 8.65 -26.81 -20.54
N ALA A 61 8.19 -27.90 -19.92
CA ALA A 61 6.77 -28.04 -19.56
C ALA A 61 6.39 -27.09 -18.40
N LEU A 62 7.28 -26.91 -17.42
CA LEU A 62 7.10 -25.92 -16.35
C LEU A 62 7.07 -24.48 -16.90
N GLU A 63 7.94 -24.14 -17.85
CA GLU A 63 7.97 -22.82 -18.49
C GLU A 63 6.68 -22.54 -19.27
N LEU A 64 6.24 -23.49 -20.12
CA LEU A 64 5.00 -23.36 -20.87
C LEU A 64 3.78 -23.24 -19.95
N LYS A 65 3.72 -24.06 -18.88
CA LYS A 65 2.61 -24.00 -17.91
C LYS A 65 2.57 -22.65 -17.21
N ALA A 66 3.72 -22.10 -16.82
CA ALA A 66 3.79 -20.80 -16.18
C ALA A 66 3.38 -19.65 -17.13
N ARG A 67 3.78 -19.72 -18.40
CA ARG A 67 3.35 -18.78 -19.46
C ARG A 67 1.84 -18.84 -19.70
N ALA A 68 1.26 -20.04 -19.80
CA ALA A 68 -0.18 -20.23 -19.94
C ALA A 68 -0.97 -19.71 -18.72
N LEU A 69 -0.48 -19.97 -17.51
CA LEU A 69 -1.09 -19.43 -16.27
C LEU A 69 -0.99 -17.90 -16.17
N LEU A 70 0.09 -17.27 -16.66
CA LEU A 70 0.18 -15.81 -16.79
C LEU A 70 -0.87 -15.27 -17.77
N PHE A 71 -1.03 -15.92 -18.94
CA PHE A 71 -2.00 -15.53 -19.97
C PHE A 71 -3.43 -15.56 -19.43
N LEU A 72 -3.80 -16.64 -18.73
CA LEU A 72 -5.09 -16.79 -18.05
C LEU A 72 -5.23 -15.94 -16.76
N ARG A 73 -4.28 -15.05 -16.46
CA ARG A 73 -4.24 -14.21 -15.24
C ARG A 73 -4.25 -14.98 -13.91
N ARG A 74 -3.92 -16.28 -13.93
CA ARG A 74 -3.84 -17.18 -12.77
C ARG A 74 -2.53 -16.97 -11.98
N TYR A 75 -2.22 -15.72 -11.67
CA TYR A 75 -0.97 -15.32 -10.99
C TYR A 75 -0.78 -16.01 -9.63
N LYS A 76 -1.90 -16.27 -8.92
CA LYS A 76 -1.95 -17.03 -7.66
C LYS A 76 -1.29 -18.42 -7.84
N ASP A 77 -1.56 -19.11 -8.95
CA ASP A 77 -1.01 -20.45 -9.23
C ASP A 77 0.45 -20.42 -9.70
N VAL A 78 0.87 -19.38 -10.43
CA VAL A 78 2.29 -19.16 -10.78
C VAL A 78 3.14 -18.96 -9.52
N ALA A 79 2.62 -18.21 -8.55
CA ALA A 79 3.30 -17.98 -7.27
C ALA A 79 3.34 -19.24 -6.38
N ASN A 80 2.29 -20.07 -6.37
CA ASN A 80 2.32 -21.40 -5.75
C ASN A 80 3.41 -22.29 -6.39
N MET A 81 3.49 -22.32 -7.74
CA MET A 81 4.39 -23.22 -8.47
C MET A 81 5.89 -22.86 -8.33
N LEU A 82 6.20 -21.59 -8.04
CA LEU A 82 7.57 -21.07 -7.96
C LEU A 82 7.90 -20.49 -6.57
N GLN A 83 7.21 -20.96 -5.53
CA GLN A 83 7.22 -20.38 -4.18
C GLN A 83 8.64 -20.22 -3.59
N ASP A 84 9.54 -21.18 -3.82
CA ASP A 84 10.94 -21.19 -3.33
C ASP A 84 11.80 -20.01 -3.82
N TYR A 85 11.39 -19.36 -4.92
CA TYR A 85 12.10 -18.26 -5.55
C TYR A 85 11.64 -16.88 -5.03
N ILE A 86 10.57 -16.82 -4.22
CA ILE A 86 10.05 -15.58 -3.63
C ILE A 86 10.99 -15.12 -2.50
N PRO A 87 11.66 -13.96 -2.62
CA PRO A 87 12.66 -13.52 -1.63
C PRO A 87 12.10 -13.34 -0.21
N SER A 88 10.90 -12.78 -0.07
CA SER A 88 10.25 -12.57 1.23
C SER A 88 9.93 -13.85 1.99
N LEU A 89 9.52 -14.93 1.33
CA LEU A 89 9.31 -16.23 1.97
C LEU A 89 10.62 -16.87 2.44
N LYS A 90 11.69 -16.72 1.66
CA LYS A 90 13.02 -17.23 1.99
C LYS A 90 13.69 -16.51 3.17
N LEU A 91 13.20 -15.31 3.51
CA LEU A 91 13.56 -14.61 4.75
C LEU A 91 12.70 -15.11 5.92
N ALA A 92 11.37 -15.13 5.77
CA ALA A 92 10.45 -15.55 6.83
C ALA A 92 10.71 -16.98 7.36
N ALA A 93 11.15 -17.91 6.49
CA ALA A 93 11.52 -19.26 6.92
C ALA A 93 12.71 -19.27 7.92
N LYS A 94 13.68 -18.36 7.76
CA LYS A 94 14.86 -18.27 8.63
C LYS A 94 14.55 -17.67 10.00
N ASP A 95 13.56 -16.78 10.07
CA ASP A 95 13.13 -16.15 11.31
C ASP A 95 12.43 -17.14 12.27
N GLU A 96 11.90 -18.25 11.76
CA GLU A 96 11.29 -19.33 12.57
C GLU A 96 12.27 -20.49 12.85
N GLU A 97 13.26 -20.76 11.99
CA GLU A 97 14.33 -21.74 12.25
C GLU A 97 15.28 -21.30 13.39
N GLY A 98 15.36 -19.99 13.68
CA GLY A 98 16.29 -19.42 14.67
C GLY A 98 15.92 -19.63 16.16
N SER A 99 15.03 -20.56 16.53
CA SER A 99 14.57 -20.69 17.94
C SER A 99 14.35 -22.10 18.48
N VAL A 100 15.19 -23.10 18.16
CA VAL A 100 15.28 -24.38 18.90
C VAL A 100 16.74 -24.86 19.01
N SER A 101 17.07 -25.48 20.15
CA SER A 101 18.34 -26.16 20.50
C SER A 101 19.59 -25.29 20.69
N SER A 102 19.99 -25.20 21.95
CA SER A 102 21.31 -24.75 22.42
C SER A 102 22.00 -25.88 23.18
N ASP A 103 23.31 -26.04 23.00
CA ASP A 103 24.18 -26.61 24.02
C ASP A 103 25.54 -25.84 24.01
N GLY A 104 26.37 -26.02 25.04
CA GLY A 104 27.49 -25.13 25.38
C GLY A 104 28.63 -25.00 24.33
N SER A 105 29.55 -24.03 24.47
CA SER A 105 29.93 -23.30 25.69
C SER A 105 30.59 -21.92 25.43
N TYR A 106 30.82 -21.20 26.54
CA TYR A 106 31.69 -20.02 26.75
C TYR A 106 31.35 -18.66 26.09
N SER A 107 30.96 -17.71 26.96
CA SER A 107 31.36 -16.27 27.07
C SER A 107 31.71 -15.45 25.81
N SER A 108 31.32 -14.18 25.67
CA SER A 108 30.58 -13.20 26.50
C SER A 108 30.38 -11.92 25.63
N SER A 109 29.49 -10.95 25.86
CA SER A 109 28.47 -10.68 26.89
C SER A 109 27.47 -9.63 26.38
N SER A 110 26.27 -9.58 26.98
CA SER A 110 25.42 -8.37 27.12
C SER A 110 24.88 -7.64 25.88
N SER A 111 23.55 -7.71 25.73
CA SER A 111 22.60 -6.58 25.50
C SER A 111 22.79 -5.60 24.31
N SER A 112 21.72 -5.17 23.62
CA SER A 112 20.31 -5.59 23.68
C SER A 112 19.54 -5.06 22.47
N SER A 113 18.51 -5.81 22.07
CA SER A 113 17.49 -5.45 21.10
C SER A 113 16.86 -4.06 21.29
N SER A 114 16.75 -3.27 20.21
CA SER A 114 15.46 -2.70 19.73
C SER A 114 15.64 -1.80 18.50
N SER A 115 15.19 -2.24 17.32
CA SER A 115 15.06 -1.39 16.12
C SER A 115 13.80 -0.50 16.18
N SER A 116 13.75 0.40 17.16
CA SER A 116 12.67 1.37 17.37
C SER A 116 13.18 2.82 17.41
N GLN A 117 14.25 3.11 16.66
CA GLN A 117 14.85 4.45 16.58
C GLN A 117 15.64 4.71 15.28
N LEU A 118 14.93 4.74 14.15
CA LEU A 118 15.33 5.61 13.05
C LEU A 118 14.75 7.02 13.32
N SER A 119 15.55 8.07 13.09
CA SER A 119 15.22 9.50 13.28
C SER A 119 15.14 10.07 14.72
N ARG A 120 16.28 10.06 15.44
CA ARG A 120 16.73 11.08 16.43
C ARG A 120 18.23 10.85 16.70
N LYS A 121 19.17 11.80 16.60
CA LYS A 121 19.15 13.23 16.21
C LYS A 121 20.39 13.55 15.34
N LEU A 122 20.35 14.64 14.56
CA LEU A 122 21.52 15.38 14.06
C LEU A 122 21.17 16.88 14.14
N LEU A 123 21.99 17.80 14.66
CA LEU A 123 23.27 17.68 15.38
C LEU A 123 23.04 18.13 16.86
N SER A 124 23.71 19.04 17.59
CA SER A 124 24.97 19.85 17.58
C SER A 124 24.97 20.73 18.85
N PRO A 125 26.11 21.30 19.33
CA PRO A 125 27.49 20.82 19.37
C PRO A 125 28.09 20.94 20.81
N ASN A 126 29.41 20.69 20.98
CA ASN A 126 30.21 20.95 22.20
C ASN A 126 29.81 20.11 23.45
N ARG A 127 30.71 19.66 24.33
CA ARG A 127 32.19 19.76 24.45
C ARG A 127 32.66 18.61 25.37
N ASP A 128 33.93 18.23 25.46
CA ASP A 128 35.11 18.52 24.62
C ASP A 128 35.35 17.31 23.69
N SER A 129 36.49 16.67 23.39
CA SER A 129 37.92 16.84 23.75
C SER A 129 38.87 16.25 22.68
N SER A 130 40.16 16.43 22.89
CA SER A 130 41.32 15.89 22.14
C SER A 130 41.58 14.40 22.39
N SER A 131 42.20 13.62 21.49
CA SER A 131 42.64 13.88 20.10
C SER A 131 43.14 12.58 19.42
N ALA A 132 43.25 12.60 18.09
CA ALA A 132 43.95 11.63 17.23
C ALA A 132 43.34 10.21 17.09
N SER A 133 43.47 9.49 15.97
CA SER A 133 43.41 9.86 14.53
C SER A 133 43.54 8.59 13.68
N THR A 134 42.74 8.44 12.60
CA THR A 134 42.83 7.37 11.58
C THR A 134 42.52 5.93 12.07
N PRO A 135 42.27 4.95 11.17
CA PRO A 135 42.12 5.04 9.72
C PRO A 135 40.73 4.65 9.19
N PHE A 136 40.42 5.11 7.98
CA PHE A 136 39.41 4.47 7.13
C PHE A 136 40.01 3.19 6.56
N THR A 137 39.30 2.06 6.60
CA THR A 137 39.71 0.82 5.93
C THR A 137 38.74 0.46 4.79
N CYS A 138 39.31 0.13 3.63
CA CYS A 138 38.56 -0.18 2.43
C CYS A 138 37.78 -1.50 2.59
N LEU A 139 36.64 -1.62 1.90
CA LEU A 139 35.95 -2.90 1.73
C LEU A 139 36.88 -3.89 1.03
N SER A 140 37.15 -5.03 1.67
CA SER A 140 37.95 -6.13 1.13
C SER A 140 37.42 -6.58 -0.24
N LEU A 141 38.15 -6.22 -1.30
CA LEU A 141 37.90 -6.74 -2.64
C LEU A 141 38.10 -8.26 -2.70
N SER A 142 38.91 -8.82 -1.80
CA SER A 142 39.12 -10.27 -1.63
C SER A 142 37.82 -10.99 -1.26
N ASP A 143 37.10 -10.49 -0.26
CA ASP A 143 35.83 -11.07 0.20
C ASP A 143 34.73 -11.03 -0.85
N LEU A 144 34.67 -9.93 -1.61
CA LEU A 144 33.75 -9.81 -2.72
C LEU A 144 34.17 -10.75 -3.87
N LYS A 145 35.47 -10.88 -4.15
CA LYS A 145 36.03 -11.77 -5.16
C LYS A 145 35.77 -13.23 -4.84
N GLU A 146 35.98 -13.70 -3.61
CA GLU A 146 35.63 -15.08 -3.22
C GLU A 146 34.13 -15.35 -3.34
N LYS A 147 33.28 -14.47 -2.82
CA LYS A 147 31.82 -14.62 -2.88
C LYS A 147 31.27 -14.55 -4.32
N VAL A 148 31.98 -13.87 -5.24
CA VAL A 148 31.70 -13.91 -6.68
C VAL A 148 32.24 -15.17 -7.35
N MET A 149 33.46 -15.60 -7.06
CA MET A 149 34.10 -16.79 -7.65
C MET A 149 33.42 -18.11 -7.23
N ALA A 150 33.07 -18.26 -5.95
CA ALA A 150 32.21 -19.35 -5.47
C ALA A 150 30.81 -19.31 -6.11
N GLY A 151 30.39 -18.14 -6.58
CA GLY A 151 29.18 -17.94 -7.39
C GLY A 151 29.32 -18.33 -8.87
N ILE A 152 30.52 -18.55 -9.39
CA ILE A 152 30.78 -18.84 -10.82
C ILE A 152 30.76 -20.35 -11.11
N CYS A 153 31.41 -21.18 -10.29
CA CYS A 153 31.57 -22.62 -10.53
C CYS A 153 30.31 -23.50 -10.34
N ARG A 154 29.10 -22.91 -10.37
CA ARG A 154 27.83 -23.63 -10.09
C ARG A 154 26.65 -23.12 -10.93
N ASN A 155 26.90 -22.75 -12.19
CA ASN A 155 25.97 -21.90 -12.98
C ASN A 155 25.20 -22.56 -14.13
N GLY A 156 25.68 -23.66 -14.73
CA GLY A 156 25.07 -24.24 -15.95
C GLY A 156 23.58 -24.62 -15.86
N ASP A 157 23.05 -24.84 -14.65
CA ASP A 157 21.61 -25.09 -14.43
C ASP A 157 20.82 -23.85 -14.00
N LYS A 158 21.47 -22.80 -13.46
CA LYS A 158 20.80 -21.54 -13.09
C LYS A 158 20.38 -20.74 -14.33
N GLU A 159 21.10 -20.95 -15.43
CA GLU A 159 20.94 -20.20 -16.68
C GLU A 159 19.65 -20.60 -17.40
N LYS A 160 19.34 -21.90 -17.41
CA LYS A 160 18.05 -22.45 -17.87
C LYS A 160 16.85 -22.00 -17.02
N GLN A 161 17.08 -21.51 -15.80
CA GLN A 161 16.04 -21.10 -14.86
C GLN A 161 15.69 -19.60 -14.94
N GLN A 162 16.30 -18.85 -15.87
CA GLN A 162 16.04 -17.42 -16.10
C GLN A 162 14.54 -17.09 -16.23
N TRP A 163 13.79 -17.93 -16.94
CA TRP A 163 12.35 -17.72 -17.17
C TRP A 163 11.56 -17.63 -15.85
N ARG A 164 11.97 -18.36 -14.80
CA ARG A 164 11.32 -18.36 -13.49
C ARG A 164 11.31 -16.95 -12.88
N TYR A 165 12.45 -16.26 -12.93
CA TYR A 165 12.58 -14.89 -12.39
C TYR A 165 11.74 -13.87 -13.17
N ALA A 166 11.67 -14.02 -14.51
CA ALA A 166 10.84 -13.16 -15.34
C ALA A 166 9.34 -13.40 -15.09
N VAL A 167 8.90 -14.66 -15.17
CA VAL A 167 7.48 -15.06 -15.04
C VAL A 167 6.96 -14.84 -13.62
N LEU A 168 7.71 -15.25 -12.59
CA LEU A 168 7.35 -14.96 -11.20
C LEU A 168 7.42 -13.45 -10.91
N GLY A 169 8.37 -12.72 -11.49
CA GLY A 169 8.42 -11.26 -11.39
C GLY A 169 7.18 -10.58 -11.95
N GLN A 170 6.62 -11.08 -13.06
CA GLN A 170 5.34 -10.61 -13.60
C GLN A 170 4.15 -11.00 -12.70
N ALA A 171 4.09 -12.24 -12.21
CA ALA A 171 3.04 -12.70 -11.30
C ALA A 171 3.05 -11.92 -9.97
N CYS A 172 4.20 -11.76 -9.32
CA CYS A 172 4.38 -10.95 -8.12
C CYS A 172 4.00 -9.49 -8.36
N CYS A 173 4.29 -8.93 -9.55
CA CYS A 173 3.80 -7.60 -9.93
C CYS A 173 2.27 -7.55 -9.89
N HIS A 174 1.56 -8.50 -10.51
CA HIS A 174 0.09 -8.52 -10.53
C HIS A 174 -0.56 -8.91 -9.19
N LEU A 175 0.15 -9.65 -8.32
CA LEU A 175 -0.29 -9.97 -6.96
C LEU A 175 -0.07 -8.83 -5.95
N GLY A 176 0.60 -7.73 -6.33
CA GLY A 176 0.91 -6.60 -5.44
C GLY A 176 2.18 -6.73 -4.60
N LEU A 177 2.94 -7.83 -4.75
CA LEU A 177 4.26 -8.01 -4.13
C LEU A 177 5.34 -7.17 -4.85
N MET A 178 5.16 -5.85 -4.87
CA MET A 178 5.95 -4.94 -5.70
C MET A 178 7.45 -4.96 -5.37
N GLU A 179 7.82 -5.20 -4.11
CA GLU A 179 9.22 -5.35 -3.68
C GLU A 179 9.87 -6.62 -4.23
N ASP A 180 9.23 -7.77 -4.03
CA ASP A 180 9.73 -9.05 -4.53
C ASP A 180 9.75 -9.04 -6.06
N ALA A 181 8.72 -8.48 -6.70
CA ALA A 181 8.66 -8.27 -8.15
C ALA A 181 9.79 -7.36 -8.68
N LEU A 182 10.15 -6.29 -7.96
CA LEU A 182 11.31 -5.44 -8.31
C LEU A 182 12.61 -6.26 -8.35
N VAL A 183 12.84 -7.09 -7.33
CA VAL A 183 14.03 -7.94 -7.24
C VAL A 183 14.03 -8.97 -8.37
N LEU A 184 12.93 -9.70 -8.54
CA LEU A 184 12.76 -10.78 -9.53
C LEU A 184 12.86 -10.28 -10.99
N LEU A 185 12.20 -9.18 -11.33
CA LEU A 185 12.30 -8.58 -12.67
C LEU A 185 13.72 -8.02 -12.92
N GLN A 186 14.42 -7.53 -11.89
CA GLN A 186 15.80 -7.06 -12.02
C GLN A 186 16.81 -8.21 -12.14
N THR A 187 16.65 -9.32 -11.41
CA THR A 187 17.50 -10.52 -11.59
C THR A 187 17.22 -11.17 -12.94
N GLY A 188 15.95 -11.34 -13.33
CA GLY A 188 15.54 -11.86 -14.63
C GLY A 188 16.12 -11.05 -15.79
N LYS A 189 16.01 -9.71 -15.75
CA LYS A 189 16.64 -8.85 -16.77
C LYS A 189 18.17 -8.95 -16.78
N ARG A 190 18.83 -9.02 -15.62
CA ARG A 190 20.30 -9.18 -15.55
C ARG A 190 20.76 -10.50 -16.18
N LEU A 191 20.08 -11.60 -15.88
CA LEU A 191 20.34 -12.91 -16.48
C LEU A 191 20.12 -12.85 -18.00
N ALA A 192 18.99 -12.30 -18.47
CA ALA A 192 18.69 -12.18 -19.90
C ALA A 192 19.76 -11.38 -20.66
N THR A 193 20.28 -10.30 -20.08
CA THR A 193 21.37 -9.54 -20.69
C THR A 193 22.73 -10.22 -20.63
N ALA A 194 22.97 -11.13 -19.68
CA ALA A 194 24.19 -11.93 -19.63
C ALA A 194 24.14 -13.07 -20.65
N GLU A 195 22.98 -13.70 -20.80
CA GLU A 195 22.76 -14.79 -21.75
C GLU A 195 22.78 -14.29 -23.20
N PHE A 196 22.11 -13.16 -23.50
CA PHE A 196 22.20 -12.54 -24.83
C PHE A 196 23.65 -12.18 -25.22
N ARG A 197 24.45 -11.66 -24.26
CA ARG A 197 25.88 -11.38 -24.50
C ARG A 197 26.67 -12.65 -24.81
N ARG A 198 26.44 -13.75 -24.09
CA ARG A 198 27.10 -15.03 -24.36
C ARG A 198 26.72 -15.59 -25.71
N GLN A 199 25.43 -15.58 -26.07
CA GLN A 199 24.98 -16.01 -27.39
C GLN A 199 25.67 -15.18 -28.48
N SER A 200 25.73 -13.85 -28.32
CA SER A 200 26.47 -12.94 -29.21
C SER A 200 28.00 -13.10 -29.21
N ILE A 201 28.60 -13.84 -28.26
CA ILE A 201 30.04 -14.13 -28.19
C ILE A 201 30.34 -15.57 -28.69
N CYS A 202 29.36 -16.47 -28.61
CA CYS A 202 29.45 -17.85 -29.08
C CYS A 202 29.03 -18.02 -30.56
N TRP A 203 28.66 -16.94 -31.25
CA TRP A 203 28.47 -16.95 -32.71
C TRP A 203 29.83 -16.68 -33.36
N SER A 204 30.25 -17.54 -34.29
CA SER A 204 31.35 -17.22 -35.20
C SER A 204 30.92 -16.15 -36.20
N ASP A 205 31.86 -15.38 -36.74
CA ASP A 205 31.55 -14.35 -37.75
C ASP A 205 30.88 -14.97 -39.01
N ASP A 206 31.24 -16.21 -39.37
CA ASP A 206 30.59 -16.97 -40.45
C ASP A 206 29.08 -17.15 -40.26
N SER A 207 28.59 -17.11 -39.01
CA SER A 207 27.17 -17.24 -38.68
C SER A 207 26.35 -16.00 -39.10
N PHE A 208 26.99 -14.85 -39.37
CA PHE A 208 26.30 -13.66 -39.88
C PHE A 208 25.92 -13.78 -41.36
N CYS A 209 26.63 -14.59 -42.16
CA CYS A 209 26.37 -14.74 -43.59
C CYS A 209 24.96 -15.27 -43.89
N VAL A 210 24.43 -16.17 -43.05
CA VAL A 210 23.08 -16.76 -43.22
C VAL A 210 21.96 -15.73 -43.06
N LEU A 211 22.20 -14.57 -42.44
CA LEU A 211 21.21 -13.51 -42.27
C LEU A 211 21.25 -12.42 -43.36
N LEU A 212 22.19 -12.52 -44.31
CA LEU A 212 22.35 -11.56 -45.41
C LEU A 212 22.27 -12.21 -46.80
N SER A 213 22.64 -13.49 -46.95
CA SER A 213 22.61 -14.18 -48.26
C SER A 213 21.20 -14.48 -48.81
N ASP A 214 20.14 -14.43 -47.99
CA ASP A 214 18.75 -14.58 -48.43
C ASP A 214 18.20 -13.36 -49.23
N SER A 215 19.05 -12.40 -49.60
CA SER A 215 18.63 -11.17 -50.28
C SER A 215 18.45 -11.28 -51.81
N GLU A 216 18.81 -12.39 -52.45
CA GLU A 216 18.68 -12.58 -53.91
C GLU A 216 17.97 -13.89 -54.33
N SER A 217 16.70 -14.07 -53.97
CA SER A 217 15.65 -14.55 -54.91
C SER A 217 14.25 -14.72 -54.29
N SER A 218 13.22 -14.51 -55.11
CA SER A 218 11.81 -14.90 -54.91
C SER A 218 11.11 -14.47 -53.60
N SER A 219 10.42 -13.33 -53.70
CA SER A 219 9.22 -12.91 -52.95
C SER A 219 8.46 -13.97 -52.12
N SER A 220 8.62 -13.95 -50.80
CA SER A 220 7.50 -14.18 -49.85
C SER A 220 7.78 -13.50 -48.50
N ALA A 221 6.73 -13.01 -47.82
CA ALA A 221 6.87 -12.12 -46.67
C ALA A 221 6.79 -12.85 -45.31
N TYR A 222 7.80 -13.65 -44.97
CA TYR A 222 7.87 -14.36 -43.67
C TYR A 222 9.25 -14.26 -42.98
N SER A 223 9.54 -13.10 -42.38
CA SER A 223 10.57 -13.02 -41.34
C SER A 223 10.13 -13.79 -40.08
N PRO A 224 10.99 -14.61 -39.45
CA PRO A 224 10.60 -15.38 -38.27
C PRO A 224 10.23 -14.48 -37.07
N PRO A 225 9.24 -14.87 -36.25
CA PRO A 225 8.67 -13.99 -35.23
C PRO A 225 9.68 -13.63 -34.13
N ARG A 226 10.01 -12.34 -34.06
CA ARG A 226 10.90 -11.74 -33.07
C ARG A 226 10.40 -12.03 -31.65
N LYS A 227 11.20 -12.70 -30.81
CA LYS A 227 10.97 -12.92 -29.36
C LYS A 227 11.08 -11.63 -28.49
N LEU A 228 10.77 -10.47 -29.06
CA LEU A 228 10.92 -9.15 -28.44
C LEU A 228 9.82 -8.71 -27.44
N PRO A 229 8.53 -9.15 -27.49
CA PRO A 229 7.51 -8.57 -26.60
C PRO A 229 7.75 -8.85 -25.11
N GLU A 230 8.38 -9.97 -24.76
CA GLU A 230 8.61 -10.36 -23.37
C GLU A 230 9.68 -9.49 -22.68
N CYS A 231 10.80 -9.20 -23.36
CA CYS A 231 11.87 -8.38 -22.79
C CYS A 231 11.44 -6.91 -22.61
N GLU A 232 10.62 -6.41 -23.54
CA GLU A 232 9.99 -5.10 -23.43
C GLU A 232 8.96 -5.02 -22.30
N THR A 233 8.04 -5.98 -22.20
CA THR A 233 7.01 -5.98 -21.15
C THR A 233 7.65 -6.10 -19.76
N VAL A 234 8.63 -6.98 -19.58
CA VAL A 234 9.46 -7.06 -18.36
C VAL A 234 10.15 -5.72 -18.05
N SER A 235 10.72 -5.05 -19.06
CA SER A 235 11.39 -3.76 -18.86
C SER A 235 10.41 -2.62 -18.52
N ARG A 236 9.23 -2.61 -19.13
CA ARG A 236 8.13 -1.66 -18.92
C ARG A 236 7.51 -1.82 -17.53
N LEU A 237 7.30 -3.05 -17.09
CA LEU A 237 6.90 -3.41 -15.72
C LEU A 237 7.95 -3.00 -14.69
N LEU A 238 9.22 -3.33 -14.91
CA LEU A 238 10.33 -2.97 -14.02
C LEU A 238 10.45 -1.45 -13.84
N ALA A 239 10.27 -0.67 -14.91
CA ALA A 239 10.24 0.79 -14.84
C ALA A 239 9.04 1.31 -14.03
N HIS A 240 7.84 0.78 -14.26
CA HIS A 240 6.62 1.14 -13.54
C HIS A 240 6.74 0.87 -12.03
N THR A 241 7.15 -0.35 -11.67
CA THR A 241 7.35 -0.80 -10.29
C THR A 241 8.40 0.05 -9.56
N LYS A 242 9.49 0.43 -10.25
CA LYS A 242 10.49 1.38 -9.70
C LYS A 242 9.91 2.76 -9.41
N VAL A 243 9.03 3.30 -10.26
CA VAL A 243 8.37 4.60 -10.02
C VAL A 243 7.43 4.54 -8.82
N LEU A 244 6.61 3.49 -8.72
CA LEU A 244 5.68 3.30 -7.59
C LEU A 244 6.41 3.12 -6.26
N LEU A 245 7.41 2.24 -6.20
CA LEU A 245 8.18 2.00 -4.98
C LEU A 245 8.97 3.23 -4.52
N ARG A 246 9.60 3.98 -5.44
CA ARG A 246 10.28 5.25 -5.11
C ARG A 246 9.31 6.27 -4.51
N ARG A 247 8.09 6.38 -5.06
CA ARG A 247 7.06 7.30 -4.52
C ARG A 247 6.52 6.82 -3.16
N ARG A 248 6.38 5.51 -2.94
CA ARG A 248 5.98 4.94 -1.65
C ARG A 248 7.05 5.17 -0.58
N ALA A 249 8.33 4.98 -0.92
CA ALA A 249 9.45 5.28 -0.02
C ALA A 249 9.50 6.79 0.36
N ALA A 250 9.29 7.69 -0.59
CA ALA A 250 9.17 9.12 -0.29
C ALA A 250 7.94 9.45 0.59
N ALA A 251 6.82 8.73 0.41
CA ALA A 251 5.63 8.89 1.25
C ALA A 251 5.86 8.43 2.71
N PHE A 252 6.64 7.36 2.91
CA PHE A 252 7.08 6.93 4.25
C PHE A 252 8.06 7.93 4.87
N ALA A 253 9.13 8.32 4.16
CA ALA A 253 10.08 9.30 4.68
C ALA A 253 9.41 10.64 5.07
N ALA A 254 8.37 11.07 4.34
CA ALA A 254 7.56 12.22 4.71
C ALA A 254 6.64 11.97 5.92
N PHE A 255 6.14 10.74 6.13
CA PHE A 255 5.35 10.37 7.31
C PHE A 255 6.22 10.31 8.57
N ASP A 256 7.39 9.67 8.46
CA ASP A 256 8.36 9.49 9.56
C ASP A 256 8.94 10.84 10.01
N ALA A 257 9.13 11.78 9.07
CA ALA A 257 9.49 13.17 9.35
C ALA A 257 8.33 14.05 9.87
N GLY A 258 7.13 13.49 10.12
CA GLY A 258 5.95 14.24 10.60
C GLY A 258 5.26 15.11 9.54
N HIS A 259 5.74 15.14 8.30
CA HIS A 259 5.16 15.90 7.19
C HIS A 259 3.96 15.17 6.55
N TYR A 260 2.91 14.94 7.35
CA TYR A 260 1.74 14.15 6.95
C TYR A 260 1.04 14.64 5.68
N SER A 261 1.00 15.97 5.45
CA SER A 261 0.44 16.57 4.23
C SER A 261 1.19 16.14 2.96
N GLU A 262 2.51 16.06 3.01
CA GLU A 262 3.36 15.60 1.90
C GLU A 262 3.27 14.08 1.72
N SER A 263 3.18 13.31 2.82
CA SER A 263 2.88 11.88 2.75
C SER A 263 1.54 11.61 2.04
N ILE A 264 0.47 12.33 2.43
CA ILE A 264 -0.85 12.30 1.76
C ILE A 264 -0.73 12.67 0.28
N ARG A 265 0.08 13.68 -0.07
CA ARG A 265 0.32 14.10 -1.47
C ARG A 265 1.01 13.00 -2.28
N HIS A 266 2.04 12.36 -1.72
CA HIS A 266 2.75 11.26 -2.37
C HIS A 266 1.86 10.02 -2.57
N PHE A 267 1.11 9.58 -1.55
CA PHE A 267 0.17 8.47 -1.68
C PHE A 267 -0.97 8.79 -2.66
N SER A 268 -1.56 9.99 -2.61
CA SER A 268 -2.59 10.38 -3.58
C SER A 268 -2.06 10.33 -5.02
N LYS A 269 -0.82 10.78 -5.24
CA LYS A 269 -0.15 10.69 -6.55
C LYS A 269 0.32 9.27 -6.93
N ILE A 270 0.13 8.26 -6.08
CA ILE A 270 0.14 6.83 -6.46
C ILE A 270 -1.27 6.43 -6.95
N LEU A 271 -2.28 6.73 -6.12
CA LEU A 271 -3.68 6.33 -6.30
C LEU A 271 -4.37 7.04 -7.50
N ASP A 272 -3.86 8.19 -7.95
CA ASP A 272 -4.27 8.93 -9.16
C ASP A 272 -3.46 8.54 -10.42
N GLY A 273 -2.74 7.41 -10.39
CA GLY A 273 -1.81 6.95 -11.42
C GLY A 273 -2.44 6.59 -12.78
N ARG A 274 -2.73 7.60 -13.61
CA ARG A 274 -3.32 7.47 -14.98
C ARG A 274 -2.60 6.55 -15.99
N ARG A 275 -1.39 6.04 -15.72
CA ARG A 275 -0.53 5.39 -16.74
C ARG A 275 -0.63 3.86 -16.80
N ARG A 276 -1.11 3.22 -15.74
CA ARG A 276 -1.43 1.78 -15.65
C ARG A 276 -2.25 1.56 -14.38
N PRO A 277 -3.24 0.66 -14.35
CA PRO A 277 -3.81 0.19 -13.09
C PRO A 277 -2.71 -0.39 -12.20
N ALA A 278 -2.96 -0.38 -10.88
CA ALA A 278 -2.08 -0.97 -9.89
C ALA A 278 -2.78 -2.14 -9.16
N PRO A 279 -2.03 -3.12 -8.63
CA PRO A 279 -2.62 -4.31 -8.01
C PRO A 279 -3.51 -3.99 -6.82
N GLN A 280 -4.63 -4.72 -6.70
CA GLN A 280 -5.59 -4.67 -5.59
C GLN A 280 -4.92 -4.59 -4.20
N GLY A 281 -4.01 -5.51 -3.87
CA GLY A 281 -3.31 -5.52 -2.58
C GLY A 281 -2.37 -4.32 -2.37
N PHE A 282 -1.60 -3.93 -3.39
CA PHE A 282 -0.71 -2.76 -3.32
C PHE A 282 -1.49 -1.45 -3.16
N LEU A 283 -2.67 -1.34 -3.78
CA LEU A 283 -3.58 -0.22 -3.60
C LEU A 283 -4.21 -0.22 -2.21
N ALA A 284 -4.60 -1.38 -1.67
CA ALA A 284 -5.10 -1.51 -0.30
C ALA A 284 -4.06 -1.03 0.73
N ASP A 285 -2.79 -1.47 0.61
CA ASP A 285 -1.69 -0.96 1.44
C ASP A 285 -1.53 0.57 1.32
N CYS A 286 -1.57 1.11 0.09
CA CYS A 286 -1.44 2.55 -0.13
C CYS A 286 -2.63 3.36 0.42
N TYR A 287 -3.85 2.81 0.42
CA TYR A 287 -5.00 3.41 1.10
C TYR A 287 -4.83 3.37 2.61
N MET A 288 -4.39 2.24 3.20
CA MET A 288 -4.14 2.12 4.63
C MET A 288 -3.09 3.15 5.09
N HIS A 289 -1.93 3.23 4.42
CA HIS A 289 -0.88 4.17 4.82
C HIS A 289 -1.31 5.64 4.62
N ARG A 290 -2.16 5.94 3.64
CA ARG A 290 -2.77 7.29 3.53
C ARG A 290 -3.81 7.55 4.62
N ALA A 291 -4.58 6.55 5.05
CA ALA A 291 -5.48 6.66 6.21
C ALA A 291 -4.71 6.92 7.51
N ALA A 292 -3.55 6.27 7.72
CA ALA A 292 -2.66 6.57 8.83
C ALA A 292 -2.13 8.02 8.77
N ALA A 293 -1.72 8.51 7.59
CA ALA A 293 -1.30 9.90 7.41
C ALA A 293 -2.45 10.90 7.65
N TYR A 294 -3.69 10.59 7.22
CA TYR A 294 -4.88 11.39 7.55
C TYR A 294 -5.19 11.40 9.05
N ARG A 295 -5.08 10.25 9.73
CA ARG A 295 -5.24 10.12 11.18
C ARG A 295 -4.25 11.01 11.94
N SER A 296 -2.96 10.95 11.60
CA SER A 296 -1.94 11.82 12.20
C SER A 296 -2.12 13.30 11.87
N ALA A 297 -2.77 13.63 10.74
CA ALA A 297 -3.16 14.98 10.37
C ALA A 297 -4.52 15.44 10.96
N GLY A 298 -5.15 14.66 11.84
CA GLY A 298 -6.44 14.98 12.47
C GLY A 298 -7.67 14.86 11.55
N LYS A 299 -7.52 14.28 10.35
CA LYS A 299 -8.55 14.23 9.30
C LYS A 299 -9.32 12.90 9.36
N ILE A 300 -10.20 12.80 10.35
CA ILE A 300 -10.84 11.54 10.72
C ILE A 300 -11.79 11.02 9.61
N ALA A 301 -12.61 11.88 9.00
CA ALA A 301 -13.50 11.48 7.91
C ALA A 301 -12.73 10.91 6.70
N GLU A 302 -11.66 11.55 6.24
CA GLU A 302 -10.83 11.01 5.16
C GLU A 302 -10.09 9.72 5.54
N ALA A 303 -9.65 9.59 6.80
CA ALA A 303 -9.04 8.37 7.30
C ALA A 303 -10.02 7.18 7.28
N ILE A 304 -11.25 7.36 7.80
CA ILE A 304 -12.31 6.35 7.73
C ILE A 304 -12.65 6.02 6.26
N ALA A 305 -12.70 7.01 5.37
CA ALA A 305 -12.99 6.78 3.95
C ALA A 305 -11.94 5.92 3.24
N ASP A 306 -10.67 6.01 3.60
CA ASP A 306 -9.61 5.19 3.03
C ASP A 306 -9.49 3.81 3.72
N CYS A 307 -9.80 3.70 5.02
CA CYS A 307 -10.05 2.40 5.65
C CYS A 307 -11.20 1.65 4.97
N ASN A 308 -12.30 2.35 4.63
CA ASN A 308 -13.44 1.76 3.93
C ASN A 308 -13.05 1.22 2.53
N LYS A 309 -12.18 1.92 1.78
CA LYS A 309 -11.65 1.42 0.49
C LYS A 309 -10.71 0.24 0.69
N THR A 310 -9.87 0.29 1.72
CA THR A 310 -8.98 -0.82 2.10
C THR A 310 -9.78 -2.10 2.38
N LEU A 311 -10.88 -2.00 3.13
CA LEU A 311 -11.77 -3.13 3.45
C LEU A 311 -12.70 -3.54 2.29
N ALA A 312 -12.98 -2.64 1.34
CA ALA A 312 -13.63 -2.98 0.08
C ALA A 312 -12.69 -3.78 -0.85
N LEU A 313 -11.40 -3.47 -0.89
CA LEU A 313 -10.40 -4.27 -1.62
C LEU A 313 -10.06 -5.58 -0.91
N GLU A 314 -9.88 -5.53 0.42
CA GLU A 314 -9.38 -6.62 1.26
C GLU A 314 -10.14 -6.68 2.60
N PRO A 315 -11.24 -7.46 2.70
CA PRO A 315 -12.09 -7.45 3.89
C PRO A 315 -11.41 -8.07 5.12
N SER A 316 -10.42 -8.95 4.92
CA SER A 316 -9.61 -9.58 5.96
C SER A 316 -8.41 -8.74 6.41
N CYS A 317 -8.34 -7.45 6.06
CA CYS A 317 -7.24 -6.58 6.46
C CYS A 317 -7.36 -6.17 7.95
N ILE A 318 -6.76 -6.96 8.83
CA ILE A 318 -6.63 -6.75 10.30
C ILE A 318 -6.34 -5.28 10.64
N ASN A 319 -5.28 -4.71 10.03
CA ASN A 319 -4.80 -3.37 10.30
C ASN A 319 -5.83 -2.28 9.94
N ALA A 320 -6.65 -2.50 8.91
CA ALA A 320 -7.71 -1.58 8.52
C ALA A 320 -8.91 -1.65 9.47
N LEU A 321 -9.25 -2.83 10.01
CA LEU A 321 -10.26 -2.98 11.07
C LEU A 321 -9.79 -2.32 12.37
N GLU A 322 -8.57 -2.62 12.82
CA GLU A 322 -7.99 -2.03 14.04
C GLU A 322 -7.87 -0.49 13.94
N THR A 323 -7.48 0.03 12.78
CA THR A 323 -7.42 1.48 12.54
C THR A 323 -8.81 2.11 12.45
N ARG A 324 -9.78 1.49 11.77
CA ARG A 324 -11.14 2.04 11.65
C ARG A 324 -11.88 2.01 13.00
N ALA A 325 -11.79 0.92 13.75
CA ALA A 325 -12.35 0.82 15.10
C ALA A 325 -11.79 1.91 16.02
N ALA A 326 -10.48 2.19 15.98
CA ALA A 326 -9.85 3.25 16.77
C ALA A 326 -10.28 4.67 16.34
N LEU A 327 -10.48 4.92 15.04
CA LEU A 327 -11.01 6.19 14.54
C LEU A 327 -12.45 6.41 14.99
N LEU A 328 -13.30 5.37 14.90
CA LEU A 328 -14.68 5.39 15.38
C LEU A 328 -14.76 5.55 16.91
N GLU A 329 -13.82 4.96 17.67
CA GLU A 329 -13.66 5.17 19.11
C GLU A 329 -13.32 6.65 19.42
N THR A 330 -12.41 7.28 18.67
CA THR A 330 -12.10 8.73 18.85
C THR A 330 -13.27 9.66 18.52
N VAL A 331 -14.16 9.27 17.60
CA VAL A 331 -15.40 10.00 17.27
C VAL A 331 -16.55 9.62 18.21
N ARG A 332 -16.37 8.60 19.07
CA ARG A 332 -17.41 8.00 19.93
C ARG A 332 -18.57 7.36 19.17
N CYS A 333 -18.34 6.92 17.93
CA CYS A 333 -19.22 6.00 17.19
C CYS A 333 -19.07 4.58 17.75
N LEU A 334 -19.47 4.37 19.02
CA LEU A 334 -19.24 3.13 19.75
C LEU A 334 -19.87 1.88 19.08
N PRO A 335 -21.08 1.92 18.49
CA PRO A 335 -21.67 0.75 17.84
C PRO A 335 -20.88 0.30 16.59
N ASP A 336 -20.44 1.24 15.76
CA ASP A 336 -19.68 0.95 14.55
C ASP A 336 -18.27 0.44 14.89
N SER A 337 -17.64 1.02 15.93
CA SER A 337 -16.36 0.55 16.47
C SER A 337 -16.48 -0.88 17.02
N LEU A 338 -17.55 -1.18 17.75
CA LEU A 338 -17.85 -2.51 18.28
C LEU A 338 -18.00 -3.54 17.16
N HIS A 339 -18.74 -3.21 16.08
CA HIS A 339 -18.90 -4.10 14.93
C HIS A 339 -17.54 -4.49 14.31
N ASP A 340 -16.62 -3.53 14.14
CA ASP A 340 -15.28 -3.80 13.61
C ASP A 340 -14.44 -4.69 14.54
N LEU A 341 -14.56 -4.49 15.85
CA LEU A 341 -13.89 -5.31 16.86
C LEU A 341 -14.47 -6.73 16.92
N GLU A 342 -15.77 -6.92 16.68
CA GLU A 342 -16.39 -8.24 16.58
C GLU A 342 -16.02 -8.96 15.28
N HIS A 343 -15.96 -8.26 14.15
CA HIS A 343 -15.44 -8.80 12.90
C HIS A 343 -13.96 -9.22 13.02
N LEU A 344 -13.14 -8.38 13.66
CA LEU A 344 -11.75 -8.71 14.00
C LEU A 344 -11.64 -9.93 14.94
N LYS A 345 -12.58 -10.09 15.88
CA LYS A 345 -12.63 -11.25 16.78
C LYS A 345 -12.96 -12.54 16.01
N ILE A 346 -13.88 -12.48 15.05
CA ILE A 346 -14.17 -13.60 14.14
C ILE A 346 -12.91 -13.95 13.34
N LEU A 347 -12.20 -12.96 12.80
CA LEU A 347 -10.99 -13.16 12.01
C LEU A 347 -9.84 -13.77 12.81
N TYR A 348 -9.61 -13.34 14.06
CA TYR A 348 -8.61 -13.98 14.93
C TYR A 348 -9.03 -15.42 15.31
N ASN A 349 -10.32 -15.69 15.48
CA ASN A 349 -10.82 -17.05 15.73
C ASN A 349 -10.68 -18.00 14.53
N THR A 350 -10.84 -17.52 13.28
CA THR A 350 -10.60 -18.37 12.10
C THR A 350 -9.11 -18.69 11.94
N ILE A 351 -8.21 -17.70 12.12
CA ILE A 351 -6.76 -17.93 12.07
C ILE A 351 -6.31 -18.99 13.08
N LEU A 352 -6.84 -18.98 14.30
CA LEU A 352 -6.53 -19.99 15.33
C LEU A 352 -7.09 -21.39 15.03
N ARG A 353 -8.20 -21.49 14.27
CA ARG A 353 -8.76 -22.77 13.80
C ARG A 353 -7.95 -23.34 12.64
N ASP A 354 -7.73 -22.52 11.62
CA ASP A 354 -7.14 -22.92 10.34
C ASP A 354 -5.59 -23.02 10.41
N ARG A 355 -5.00 -22.48 11.49
CA ARG A 355 -3.54 -22.30 11.71
C ARG A 355 -2.85 -21.57 10.56
N LYS A 356 -3.60 -20.74 9.82
CA LYS A 356 -3.17 -20.02 8.62
C LYS A 356 -3.64 -18.58 8.68
N LEU A 357 -2.79 -17.66 8.23
CA LEU A 357 -3.11 -16.23 8.16
C LEU A 357 -4.01 -15.94 6.93
N PRO A 358 -4.85 -14.89 6.96
CA PRO A 358 -5.87 -14.71 5.92
C PRO A 358 -5.28 -14.21 4.60
N GLY A 359 -5.54 -14.92 3.51
CA GLY A 359 -5.00 -14.64 2.19
C GLY A 359 -3.88 -15.61 1.77
N PRO A 360 -3.14 -15.33 0.68
CA PRO A 360 -2.13 -16.24 0.19
C PRO A 360 -0.85 -16.22 1.05
N PRO A 361 -0.07 -17.33 1.10
CA PRO A 361 1.00 -17.52 2.08
C PRO A 361 2.21 -16.57 1.89
N TRP A 362 2.41 -16.01 0.71
CA TRP A 362 3.44 -15.00 0.42
C TRP A 362 3.04 -13.57 0.79
N LYS A 363 1.79 -13.32 1.21
CA LYS A 363 1.40 -12.00 1.70
C LYS A 363 2.06 -11.76 3.06
N ARG A 364 2.70 -10.60 3.24
CA ARG A 364 3.24 -10.21 4.55
C ARG A 364 2.09 -9.73 5.44
N HIS A 365 1.92 -10.37 6.60
CA HIS A 365 0.98 -9.92 7.63
C HIS A 365 1.73 -9.20 8.75
N ASN A 366 1.20 -8.07 9.21
CA ASN A 366 1.80 -7.28 10.31
C ASN A 366 1.54 -7.88 11.72
N VAL A 367 1.14 -9.15 11.81
CA VAL A 367 0.81 -9.85 13.05
C VAL A 367 1.41 -11.25 13.01
N LYS A 368 2.32 -11.55 13.95
CA LYS A 368 2.85 -12.91 14.12
C LYS A 368 1.81 -13.81 14.77
N TYR A 369 1.73 -15.08 14.34
CA TYR A 369 0.76 -16.04 14.88
C TYR A 369 0.83 -16.16 16.41
N ARG A 370 2.05 -16.14 16.97
CA ARG A 370 2.33 -16.21 18.42
C ARG A 370 1.67 -15.07 19.23
N GLU A 371 1.35 -13.92 18.61
CA GLU A 371 0.71 -12.75 19.26
C GLU A 371 -0.82 -12.84 19.32
N ILE A 372 -1.44 -13.68 18.50
CA ILE A 372 -2.90 -13.67 18.26
C ILE A 372 -3.71 -13.96 19.53
N PRO A 373 -3.37 -14.94 20.39
CA PRO A 373 -4.11 -15.15 21.65
C PRO A 373 -4.09 -13.93 22.58
N GLY A 374 -2.97 -13.22 22.66
CA GLY A 374 -2.84 -12.00 23.46
C GLY A 374 -3.70 -10.87 22.89
N LYS A 375 -3.65 -10.66 21.57
CA LYS A 375 -4.50 -9.67 20.88
C LYS A 375 -6.00 -10.00 21.02
N LEU A 376 -6.39 -11.27 20.95
CA LEU A 376 -7.75 -11.74 21.16
C LEU A 376 -8.25 -11.50 22.61
N CYS A 377 -7.37 -11.60 23.61
CA CYS A 377 -7.68 -11.25 24.99
C CYS A 377 -7.98 -9.75 25.17
N VAL A 378 -7.06 -8.89 24.71
CA VAL A 378 -7.20 -7.41 24.74
C VAL A 378 -8.42 -6.95 23.93
N LEU A 379 -8.69 -7.60 22.80
CA LEU A 379 -9.89 -7.38 21.99
C LEU A 379 -11.16 -7.73 22.77
N THR A 380 -11.19 -8.87 23.44
CA THR A 380 -12.36 -9.33 24.20
C THR A 380 -12.65 -8.45 25.42
N THR A 381 -11.63 -7.90 26.10
CA THR A 381 -11.85 -6.93 27.19
C THR A 381 -12.35 -5.59 26.64
N LYS A 382 -11.79 -5.08 25.53
CA LYS A 382 -12.30 -3.88 24.84
C LYS A 382 -13.75 -4.03 24.37
N SER A 383 -14.12 -5.13 23.73
CA SER A 383 -15.50 -5.38 23.29
C SER A 383 -16.47 -5.45 24.49
N LYS A 384 -16.08 -6.02 25.64
CA LYS A 384 -16.89 -5.99 26.86
C LYS A 384 -17.07 -4.57 27.41
N PHE A 385 -16.00 -3.79 27.46
CA PHE A 385 -16.02 -2.39 27.92
C PHE A 385 -16.92 -1.50 27.05
N LEU A 386 -16.83 -1.62 25.72
CA LEU A 386 -17.70 -0.89 24.80
C LEU A 386 -19.17 -1.33 24.91
N LYS A 387 -19.45 -2.62 25.11
CA LYS A 387 -20.81 -3.10 25.39
C LYS A 387 -21.40 -2.52 26.67
N ALA A 388 -20.60 -2.40 27.74
CA ALA A 388 -21.03 -1.74 28.97
C ALA A 388 -21.35 -0.25 28.74
N LYS A 389 -20.49 0.51 28.02
CA LYS A 389 -20.75 1.92 27.68
C LYS A 389 -22.00 2.12 26.83
N ILE A 390 -22.27 1.21 25.89
CA ILE A 390 -23.49 1.22 25.07
C ILE A 390 -24.73 0.93 25.94
N ALA A 391 -24.66 -0.05 26.85
CA ALA A 391 -25.73 -0.33 27.81
C ALA A 391 -25.99 0.84 28.78
N ASN A 392 -24.94 1.59 29.16
CA ASN A 392 -25.04 2.82 29.96
C ASN A 392 -25.60 4.03 29.18
N GLY A 393 -26.00 3.87 27.91
CA GLY A 393 -26.65 4.92 27.12
C GLY A 393 -25.73 5.92 26.43
N GLU A 394 -24.41 5.71 26.38
CA GLU A 394 -23.45 6.65 25.76
C GLU A 394 -23.63 6.84 24.22
N ILE A 395 -24.57 6.12 23.61
CA ILE A 395 -24.83 6.01 22.16
C ILE A 395 -25.04 7.37 21.47
N GLY A 396 -25.55 8.38 22.18
CA GLY A 396 -25.80 9.72 21.62
C GLY A 396 -24.59 10.67 21.58
N ASN A 397 -23.51 10.38 22.32
CA ASN A 397 -22.43 11.33 22.62
C ASN A 397 -21.29 11.29 21.59
N VAL A 398 -21.63 11.46 20.30
CA VAL A 398 -20.70 11.43 19.16
C VAL A 398 -20.02 12.79 19.00
N ASP A 399 -18.68 12.81 18.86
CA ASP A 399 -17.93 14.06 18.62
C ASP A 399 -17.95 14.44 17.13
N TRP A 400 -19.05 15.08 16.74
CA TRP A 400 -19.26 15.58 15.38
C TRP A 400 -18.23 16.65 14.97
N TYR A 401 -17.71 17.44 15.92
CA TYR A 401 -16.66 18.43 15.67
C TYR A 401 -15.37 17.73 15.22
N GLY A 402 -14.98 16.67 15.92
CA GLY A 402 -13.85 15.80 15.56
C GLY A 402 -14.05 15.08 14.22
N LEU A 403 -15.28 14.62 13.92
CA LEU A 403 -15.58 13.95 12.64
C LEU A 403 -15.43 14.89 11.43
N ILE A 404 -16.01 16.09 11.50
CA ILE A 404 -15.97 17.07 10.39
C ILE A 404 -14.60 17.81 10.35
N GLY A 405 -13.84 17.79 11.45
CA GLY A 405 -12.51 18.42 11.54
C GLY A 405 -12.58 19.92 11.83
N VAL A 406 -13.55 20.36 12.63
CA VAL A 406 -13.83 21.77 12.92
C VAL A 406 -13.71 22.03 14.43
N ARG A 407 -13.26 23.23 14.81
CA ARG A 407 -13.15 23.63 16.23
C ARG A 407 -14.53 23.76 16.88
N ARG A 408 -14.63 23.49 18.18
CA ARG A 408 -15.84 23.73 18.98
C ARG A 408 -16.12 25.24 19.06
N GLY A 409 -17.39 25.64 18.96
CA GLY A 409 -17.78 27.06 18.91
C GLY A 409 -17.43 27.78 17.59
N CYS A 410 -17.30 27.04 16.49
CA CYS A 410 -17.06 27.60 15.14
C CYS A 410 -18.24 28.43 14.63
N SER A 411 -17.99 29.29 13.65
CA SER A 411 -19.07 29.99 12.95
C SER A 411 -19.76 29.06 11.96
N ARG A 412 -21.05 29.31 11.70
CA ARG A 412 -21.81 28.55 10.70
C ARG A 412 -21.13 28.53 9.32
N SER A 413 -20.51 29.64 8.91
CA SER A 413 -19.78 29.70 7.63
C SER A 413 -18.54 28.81 7.59
N GLU A 414 -17.89 28.49 8.72
CA GLU A 414 -16.81 27.51 8.79
C GLU A 414 -17.35 26.08 8.67
N LEU A 415 -18.44 25.77 9.37
CA LEU A 415 -19.12 24.47 9.29
C LEU A 415 -19.61 24.18 7.86
N ASP A 416 -20.27 25.14 7.22
CA ASP A 416 -20.82 25.00 5.88
C ASP A 416 -19.71 24.72 4.85
N ARG A 417 -18.59 25.48 4.93
CA ARG A 417 -17.40 25.25 4.08
C ARG A 417 -16.79 23.86 4.28
N ALA A 418 -16.65 23.41 5.53
CA ALA A 418 -16.11 22.09 5.84
C ALA A 418 -17.04 20.96 5.33
N ASN A 419 -18.34 21.08 5.56
CA ASN A 419 -19.33 20.11 5.09
C ASN A 419 -19.38 20.04 3.56
N VAL A 420 -19.31 21.17 2.84
CA VAL A 420 -19.25 21.19 1.37
C VAL A 420 -18.02 20.42 0.87
N VAL A 421 -16.84 20.63 1.48
CA VAL A 421 -15.61 19.91 1.09
C VAL A 421 -15.74 18.40 1.34
N LEU A 422 -16.23 17.97 2.50
CA LEU A 422 -16.43 16.54 2.80
C LEU A 422 -17.50 15.91 1.90
N THR A 423 -18.66 16.56 1.75
CA THR A 423 -19.76 16.13 0.89
C THR A 423 -19.29 15.96 -0.57
N LEU A 424 -18.53 16.91 -1.11
CA LEU A 424 -17.97 16.82 -2.47
C LEU A 424 -16.90 15.73 -2.63
N ARG A 425 -16.18 15.37 -1.56
CA ARG A 425 -15.17 14.30 -1.55
C ARG A 425 -15.79 12.90 -1.41
N HIS A 426 -16.83 12.77 -0.60
CA HIS A 426 -17.37 11.48 -0.14
C HIS A 426 -18.76 11.14 -0.71
N LYS A 427 -19.20 11.82 -1.78
CA LYS A 427 -20.42 11.43 -2.54
C LYS A 427 -20.38 9.92 -2.90
N PRO A 428 -21.49 9.18 -2.73
CA PRO A 428 -21.55 7.75 -3.04
C PRO A 428 -21.27 7.47 -4.52
N ASP A 429 -21.72 8.34 -5.43
CA ASP A 429 -21.44 8.28 -6.88
C ASP A 429 -19.93 8.26 -7.21
N LYS A 430 -19.08 8.84 -6.34
CA LYS A 430 -17.61 8.83 -6.50
C LYS A 430 -16.94 7.61 -5.88
N ALA A 431 -17.67 6.76 -5.14
CA ALA A 431 -17.12 5.62 -4.44
C ALA A 431 -16.54 4.56 -5.38
N LEU A 432 -17.07 4.44 -6.60
CA LEU A 432 -16.60 3.44 -7.57
C LEU A 432 -15.34 3.86 -8.35
N LEU A 433 -15.02 5.16 -8.39
CA LEU A 433 -13.95 5.75 -9.24
C LEU A 433 -12.51 5.31 -8.91
N PHE A 434 -12.29 4.45 -7.90
CA PHE A 434 -11.00 3.81 -7.65
C PHE A 434 -10.91 2.39 -8.22
N ILE A 435 -12.04 1.73 -8.45
CA ILE A 435 -12.13 0.34 -8.90
C ILE A 435 -11.62 0.23 -10.33
N ASP A 436 -11.91 1.23 -11.17
CA ASP A 436 -11.38 1.37 -12.55
C ASP A 436 -9.86 1.57 -12.61
N ARG A 437 -9.18 1.71 -11.45
CA ARG A 437 -7.72 1.89 -11.31
C ARG A 437 -7.02 0.66 -10.73
N CYS A 438 -7.79 -0.38 -10.39
CA CYS A 438 -7.29 -1.61 -9.79
C CYS A 438 -7.07 -2.69 -10.86
N ASP A 439 -5.87 -3.25 -10.93
CA ASP A 439 -5.64 -4.56 -11.54
C ASP A 439 -6.26 -5.62 -10.60
N PHE A 440 -7.43 -6.13 -10.95
CA PHE A 440 -8.06 -7.30 -10.31
C PHE A 440 -7.57 -8.60 -10.98
N THR A 441 -7.42 -9.67 -10.18
CA THR A 441 -7.12 -11.00 -10.71
C THR A 441 -8.38 -11.71 -11.21
N ASP A 442 -9.51 -11.54 -10.50
CA ASP A 442 -10.73 -12.32 -10.70
C ASP A 442 -11.95 -11.41 -10.92
N GLN A 443 -12.61 -11.54 -12.08
CA GLN A 443 -13.75 -10.67 -12.44
C GLN A 443 -14.92 -10.74 -11.44
N LYS A 444 -15.12 -11.88 -10.79
CA LYS A 444 -16.16 -12.09 -9.76
C LYS A 444 -15.90 -11.27 -8.49
N GLU A 445 -14.63 -11.01 -8.14
CA GLU A 445 -14.31 -10.16 -6.98
C GLU A 445 -14.76 -8.70 -7.22
N VAL A 446 -14.72 -8.21 -8.46
CA VAL A 446 -15.04 -6.81 -8.83
C VAL A 446 -16.45 -6.39 -8.38
N ILE A 447 -17.45 -7.27 -8.54
CA ILE A 447 -18.83 -6.97 -8.14
C ILE A 447 -18.91 -6.83 -6.61
N ALA A 448 -18.42 -7.84 -5.87
CA ALA A 448 -18.39 -7.81 -4.42
C ALA A 448 -17.54 -6.65 -3.84
N VAL A 449 -16.55 -6.15 -4.58
CA VAL A 449 -15.78 -4.92 -4.24
C VAL A 449 -16.64 -3.67 -4.45
N LYS A 450 -17.37 -3.56 -5.59
CA LYS A 450 -18.29 -2.44 -5.88
C LYS A 450 -19.39 -2.33 -4.82
N ASP A 451 -19.99 -3.43 -4.41
CA ASP A 451 -21.09 -3.44 -3.43
C ASP A 451 -20.60 -3.00 -2.04
N ARG A 452 -19.47 -3.56 -1.58
CA ARG A 452 -18.85 -3.17 -0.29
C ARG A 452 -18.38 -1.71 -0.29
N ALA A 453 -17.80 -1.24 -1.39
CA ALA A 453 -17.41 0.16 -1.55
C ALA A 453 -18.63 1.11 -1.51
N SER A 454 -19.70 0.76 -2.22
CA SER A 454 -20.96 1.52 -2.24
C SER A 454 -21.55 1.63 -0.84
N MET A 455 -21.78 0.51 -0.17
CA MET A 455 -22.36 0.47 1.18
C MET A 455 -21.50 1.22 2.21
N ALA A 456 -20.18 1.01 2.22
CA ALA A 456 -19.28 1.68 3.16
C ALA A 456 -19.15 3.20 2.89
N SER A 457 -19.29 3.64 1.64
CA SER A 457 -19.35 5.08 1.32
C SER A 457 -20.69 5.72 1.73
N LEU A 458 -21.81 5.02 1.52
CA LEU A 458 -23.15 5.48 1.88
C LEU A 458 -23.30 5.65 3.39
N LEU A 459 -22.76 4.73 4.18
CA LEU A 459 -22.74 4.81 5.64
C LEU A 459 -21.93 6.02 6.13
N LEU A 460 -20.71 6.22 5.61
CA LEU A 460 -19.89 7.40 5.96
C LEU A 460 -20.56 8.72 5.52
N TYR A 461 -21.17 8.75 4.34
CA TYR A 461 -21.91 9.92 3.85
C TYR A 461 -23.08 10.27 4.79
N ARG A 462 -23.90 9.28 5.17
CA ARG A 462 -24.99 9.46 6.15
C ARG A 462 -24.48 9.93 7.51
N LEU A 463 -23.34 9.42 7.98
CA LEU A 463 -22.70 9.85 9.23
C LEU A 463 -22.27 11.33 9.17
N ILE A 464 -21.66 11.76 8.06
CA ILE A 464 -21.27 13.17 7.83
C ILE A 464 -22.50 14.08 7.79
N GLN A 465 -23.56 13.71 7.05
CA GLN A 465 -24.80 14.53 6.99
C GLN A 465 -25.49 14.64 8.37
N ARG A 466 -25.50 13.55 9.16
CA ARG A 466 -26.03 13.58 10.54
C ARG A 466 -25.19 14.48 11.45
N GLY A 467 -23.87 14.45 11.33
CA GLY A 467 -22.99 15.35 12.07
C GLY A 467 -23.23 16.82 11.72
N TYR A 468 -23.38 17.12 10.43
CA TYR A 468 -23.66 18.47 9.96
C TYR A 468 -25.02 19.00 10.48
N SER A 469 -26.10 18.19 10.44
CA SER A 469 -27.40 18.65 10.91
C SER A 469 -27.45 18.87 12.43
N VAL A 470 -26.81 18.00 13.22
CA VAL A 470 -26.68 18.19 14.68
C VAL A 470 -25.86 19.44 15.00
N LEU A 471 -24.69 19.62 14.36
CA LEU A 471 -23.86 20.80 14.60
C LEU A 471 -24.57 22.10 14.20
N THR A 472 -25.26 22.10 13.06
CA THR A 472 -26.06 23.25 12.59
C THR A 472 -27.13 23.66 13.60
N ALA A 473 -27.79 22.68 14.25
CA ALA A 473 -28.75 22.94 15.32
C ALA A 473 -28.06 23.54 16.56
N THR A 474 -26.94 22.96 17.02
CA THR A 474 -26.22 23.47 18.20
C THR A 474 -25.68 24.90 18.01
N ILE A 475 -25.16 25.24 16.82
CA ILE A 475 -24.70 26.59 16.51
C ILE A 475 -25.88 27.56 16.50
N ALA A 476 -27.01 27.20 15.88
CA ALA A 476 -28.21 28.04 15.88
C ALA A 476 -28.82 28.26 17.28
N GLU A 477 -28.68 27.29 18.20
CA GLU A 477 -29.01 27.48 19.62
C GLU A 477 -28.02 28.39 20.35
N GLU A 478 -26.72 28.23 20.13
CA GLU A 478 -25.71 29.11 20.69
C GLU A 478 -25.86 30.56 20.20
N GLU A 479 -26.14 30.77 18.92
CA GLU A 479 -26.42 32.08 18.32
C GLU A 479 -27.64 32.72 18.97
N LYS A 480 -28.74 31.97 19.17
CA LYS A 480 -29.93 32.45 19.89
C LYS A 480 -29.65 32.79 21.36
N ARG A 481 -28.85 32.00 22.06
CA ARG A 481 -28.46 32.28 23.47
C ARG A 481 -27.58 33.52 23.55
N LYS A 482 -26.67 33.72 22.59
CA LYS A 482 -25.83 34.93 22.51
C LYS A 482 -26.67 36.18 22.24
N THR A 483 -27.68 36.12 21.35
CA THR A 483 -28.56 37.27 21.10
C THR A 483 -29.49 37.59 22.27
N THR A 484 -30.06 36.59 22.97
CA THR A 484 -30.89 36.87 24.16
C THR A 484 -30.07 37.45 25.31
N MET A 485 -28.83 36.99 25.54
CA MET A 485 -27.93 37.58 26.55
C MET A 485 -27.53 39.03 26.22
N VAL A 486 -27.31 39.35 24.93
CA VAL A 486 -27.04 40.74 24.50
C VAL A 486 -28.28 41.62 24.65
N LEU A 487 -29.48 41.08 24.43
CA LEU A 487 -30.74 41.80 24.65
C LEU A 487 -30.97 42.10 26.14
N THR A 488 -30.76 41.13 27.04
CA THR A 488 -30.92 41.37 28.49
C THR A 488 -29.85 42.28 29.07
N GLN A 489 -28.61 42.24 28.56
CA GLN A 489 -27.56 43.21 28.91
C GLN A 489 -27.82 44.63 28.37
N LYS A 490 -28.58 44.77 27.28
CA LYS A 490 -29.06 46.08 26.83
C LYS A 490 -30.23 46.58 27.68
N SER A 491 -31.20 45.73 28.02
CA SER A 491 -32.34 46.15 28.84
C SER A 491 -31.95 46.55 30.26
N THR A 492 -30.94 45.92 30.86
CA THR A 492 -30.46 46.35 32.19
C THR A 492 -29.77 47.71 32.15
N LYS A 493 -28.96 48.01 31.12
CA LYS A 493 -28.31 49.33 30.98
C LYS A 493 -29.27 50.49 30.74
N VAL A 494 -30.45 50.25 30.17
CA VAL A 494 -31.48 51.28 29.93
C VAL A 494 -32.24 51.65 31.21
N VAL A 495 -32.09 50.88 32.31
CA VAL A 495 -32.76 51.14 33.60
C VAL A 495 -31.93 52.06 34.52
N GLU A 496 -30.64 52.25 34.28
CA GLU A 496 -29.75 53.06 35.14
C GLU A 496 -29.61 54.55 34.69
N GLU A 497 -30.18 54.97 33.55
CA GLU A 497 -30.01 56.33 33.00
C GLU A 497 -31.12 57.34 33.39
N HIS A 498 -31.85 57.14 34.50
CA HIS A 498 -33.02 57.97 34.84
C HIS A 498 -33.15 58.47 36.30
N GLU A 499 -32.10 59.09 36.86
CA GLU A 499 -32.25 60.19 37.84
C GLU A 499 -31.24 61.32 37.59
N PRO A 500 -31.68 62.59 37.50
CA PRO A 500 -30.79 63.75 37.41
C PRO A 500 -30.73 64.55 38.72
N VAL A 501 -29.54 64.65 39.32
CA VAL A 501 -29.21 65.66 40.36
C VAL A 501 -27.98 66.46 39.91
N GLU A 502 -27.98 67.77 40.17
CA GLU A 502 -27.10 68.71 39.49
C GLU A 502 -25.72 68.95 40.15
N LYS A 503 -24.66 68.87 39.31
CA LYS A 503 -23.46 69.75 39.31
C LYS A 503 -22.52 69.73 40.55
N PRO A 504 -21.29 70.30 40.45
CA PRO A 504 -20.31 70.07 39.38
C PRO A 504 -18.85 69.91 39.86
N GLY A 505 -18.02 69.24 39.04
CA GLY A 505 -16.70 69.83 38.69
C GLY A 505 -15.40 69.23 39.25
N SER A 506 -14.35 69.48 38.45
CA SER A 506 -12.91 69.23 38.67
C SER A 506 -12.38 67.79 38.48
N VAL A 507 -11.21 67.72 37.84
CA VAL A 507 -10.52 66.49 37.41
C VAL A 507 -9.17 66.41 38.12
N LYS A 508 -8.79 65.21 38.59
CA LYS A 508 -7.38 64.80 38.71
C LYS A 508 -7.22 63.34 38.27
N ILE A 509 -6.25 63.11 37.38
CA ILE A 509 -5.85 61.79 36.88
C ILE A 509 -4.41 61.54 37.35
N ASN A 510 -4.13 60.32 37.86
CA ASN A 510 -2.92 59.49 37.61
C ASN A 510 -2.63 58.56 38.80
N GLY A 511 -2.22 57.31 38.53
CA GLY A 511 -1.97 56.36 39.62
C GLY A 511 -1.47 54.94 39.36
N PHE A 512 -0.95 54.57 38.17
CA PHE A 512 -0.22 53.29 37.91
C PHE A 512 -0.98 51.95 38.16
N SER A 513 -0.56 50.77 37.67
CA SER A 513 0.56 50.35 36.79
C SER A 513 0.16 49.16 35.89
N ASP A 514 0.81 49.02 34.73
CA ASP A 514 0.72 47.83 33.87
C ASP A 514 1.43 46.58 34.46
N ILE A 515 0.86 45.39 34.23
CA ILE A 515 1.60 44.11 34.20
C ILE A 515 1.13 43.26 33.01
N LYS A 516 2.06 42.84 32.14
CA LYS A 516 1.80 41.94 30.99
C LYS A 516 1.90 40.46 31.39
N PRO A 517 1.12 39.59 30.72
CA PRO A 517 1.71 38.66 29.75
C PRO A 517 0.97 38.72 28.38
N GLY A 518 1.38 38.06 27.29
CA GLY A 518 2.51 37.19 27.00
C GLY A 518 2.27 36.52 25.62
N ASN A 519 3.30 36.38 24.77
CA ASN A 519 3.11 36.13 23.33
C ASN A 519 2.44 34.78 22.98
N SER A 520 1.49 34.80 22.04
CA SER A 520 0.76 33.61 21.53
C SER A 520 0.80 33.47 19.98
N SER A 521 1.78 34.09 19.33
CA SER A 521 1.95 34.14 17.87
C SER A 521 2.43 32.82 17.26
N ALA A 522 1.54 31.83 17.12
CA ALA A 522 1.88 30.48 16.63
C ALA A 522 1.02 29.92 15.47
N TYR A 523 -0.10 30.55 15.10
CA TYR A 523 -1.07 29.98 14.12
C TYR A 523 -1.32 30.83 12.86
N GLN A 524 -0.75 32.04 12.75
CA GLN A 524 -1.01 32.98 11.66
C GLN A 524 -0.12 32.72 10.43
N GLY A 525 -0.17 31.49 9.89
CA GLY A 525 0.68 31.04 8.77
C GLY A 525 0.01 30.14 7.72
N VAL A 526 -1.25 29.74 7.90
CA VAL A 526 -1.93 28.80 6.99
C VAL A 526 -2.71 29.53 5.87
N PHE A 527 -3.39 30.64 6.21
CA PHE A 527 -4.41 31.27 5.36
C PHE A 527 -3.89 31.75 3.99
N CYS A 528 -2.66 32.27 3.93
CA CYS A 528 -2.08 32.79 2.67
C CYS A 528 -1.76 31.70 1.64
N ARG A 529 -1.73 30.41 2.02
CA ARG A 529 -1.37 29.31 1.10
C ARG A 529 -2.53 28.80 0.26
N ASP A 530 -3.76 28.92 0.75
CA ASP A 530 -4.94 28.36 0.06
C ASP A 530 -5.42 29.23 -1.11
N LEU A 531 -5.17 30.55 -1.09
CA LEU A 531 -5.45 31.44 -2.22
C LEU A 531 -4.69 31.03 -3.50
N ALA A 532 -3.44 30.58 -3.37
CA ALA A 532 -2.66 30.06 -4.49
C ALA A 532 -3.25 28.75 -5.07
N ALA A 533 -3.88 27.92 -4.22
CA ALA A 533 -4.57 26.72 -4.67
C ALA A 533 -5.84 27.06 -5.46
N VAL A 534 -6.61 28.06 -5.03
CA VAL A 534 -7.79 28.56 -5.76
C VAL A 534 -7.41 29.14 -7.14
N GLY A 535 -6.34 29.95 -7.22
CA GLY A 535 -5.83 30.46 -8.49
C GLY A 535 -5.48 29.35 -9.49
N SER A 536 -4.87 28.26 -9.02
CA SER A 536 -4.51 27.09 -9.84
C SER A 536 -5.69 26.23 -10.31
N LEU A 537 -6.89 26.47 -9.76
CA LEU A 537 -8.14 25.84 -10.19
C LEU A 537 -8.88 26.70 -11.22
N LEU A 538 -8.88 28.02 -11.07
CA LEU A 538 -9.48 28.95 -12.04
C LEU A 538 -8.71 28.97 -13.37
N SER A 539 -7.38 28.84 -13.33
CA SER A 539 -6.54 28.74 -14.53
C SER A 539 -6.71 27.43 -15.34
N ARG A 540 -7.72 26.61 -15.00
CA ARG A 540 -8.08 25.37 -15.73
C ARG A 540 -9.39 25.48 -16.51
N THR A 541 -10.11 26.60 -16.40
CA THR A 541 -11.40 26.84 -17.07
C THR A 541 -11.29 27.97 -18.10
N GLY A 542 -10.52 27.74 -19.16
CA GLY A 542 -10.58 28.48 -20.44
C GLY A 542 -10.04 29.92 -20.50
N PHE A 543 -10.05 30.67 -19.39
CA PHE A 543 -9.67 32.09 -19.39
C PHE A 543 -8.15 32.29 -19.34
N ASN A 544 -7.53 32.47 -20.51
CA ASN A 544 -6.10 32.72 -20.69
C ASN A 544 -5.67 34.18 -20.39
N GLN A 545 -6.09 34.74 -19.24
CA GLN A 545 -5.55 36.01 -18.73
C GLN A 545 -5.35 35.94 -17.21
N PRO A 546 -4.17 36.35 -16.67
CA PRO A 546 -3.95 36.45 -15.24
C PRO A 546 -4.65 37.70 -14.69
N ILE A 547 -5.61 37.52 -13.78
CA ILE A 547 -6.29 38.62 -13.09
C ILE A 547 -5.29 39.28 -12.12
N PRO A 548 -5.01 40.60 -12.24
CA PRO A 548 -4.06 41.28 -11.36
C PRO A 548 -4.67 41.53 -9.97
N MET A 549 -4.30 40.70 -8.99
CA MET A 549 -4.62 40.93 -7.57
C MET A 549 -3.74 42.05 -7.01
N LYS A 550 -4.33 43.21 -6.67
CA LYS A 550 -3.67 44.29 -5.94
C LYS A 550 -3.36 43.86 -4.49
N TYR A 551 -2.10 43.92 -4.09
CA TYR A 551 -1.63 43.54 -2.74
C TYR A 551 -1.79 44.68 -1.70
N GLU A 552 -2.92 45.37 -1.70
CA GLU A 552 -3.14 46.63 -0.94
C GLU A 552 -3.74 46.41 0.47
N ALA A 553 -3.75 45.17 0.98
CA ALA A 553 -4.37 44.80 2.26
C ALA A 553 -3.57 43.73 3.04
N LEU A 554 -2.25 43.96 3.23
CA LEU A 554 -1.40 43.13 4.11
C LEU A 554 -0.58 44.00 5.07
N SER A 555 -1.27 44.58 6.06
CA SER A 555 -0.66 45.17 7.26
C SER A 555 -1.57 44.93 8.47
N CYS A 556 -0.95 44.51 9.58
CA CYS A 556 -1.57 44.11 10.86
C CYS A 556 -2.42 42.82 10.80
#